data_AF-A0A351FP25-F1
#
_entry.id   AF-A0A351FP25-F1
#
_cell.length_a   1.000
_cell.length_b   1.000
_cell.length_c   1.000
_cell.angle_alpha   90.00
_cell.angle_beta   90.00
_cell.angle_gamma   90.00
#
_symmetry.space_group_name_H-M   'P 1'
#
loop_
_entity.id
_entity.type
_entity.pdbx_description
1 polymer ?
#
loop_
_entity_poly.entity_id
_entity_poly.type
_entity_poly.pdbx_seq_one_letter_code
_entity_poly.pdbx_strand_id
1 'polypeptide(L)'
;MKRTVTSVSDGSRWFRFGGLALVLIMSTATGLLAVEPDAFRARREAQEKARKLAGQLVSGVLDIQIRQLRENGLSELPVYQDIVKMRSNIDRMVEGDMQEVIDLLVKAQVGAEAERLQAFTAARDKTRDLVVRLMAERQKLYRRMQIAKMAAEVRALIQLQARVERVTSGLEELAIRDRERQLLDNVEGQRDVRALYFRLVETLADIGEWGGQSALAATEGLRLLEVASVTDHLRDAGQALGDSQFTQASKSQLAVIKGLEALLERIEEARGLVTSDREAALELVRDLIRKQEELRDQTRESNEPQAQANDFVTQQTEVNQQLEDLAQQLDEFEETQALLDQAQEAGEDAESDLFEGKKDDAVLDQSKVIGSLAQIAEQLESNAPSAPSDKSAAELAEDVQQLEQLADELDEVATQQKAVVEQAKDDAGKAKQMQEEVAKTLAEKTQEQEVSPVIEAAIAEAKENAQQATEKLQDAAKQAQPEPQKESQQAAEETQQAIERAKAAVEAELADTKRKQLAVEIGELARAAEVLERTAAEQKQIANEIAQTGEDDEPAAEPAGTDQTEPAQDDTDMPQGSDDKGS
;
A
#
# COMPACT_ATOMS: atom_id res chain seq x y z
N MET A 1 48.60 30.66 -7.95
CA MET A 1 48.43 29.19 -7.92
C MET A 1 47.08 28.87 -8.54
N LYS A 2 47.07 28.34 -9.76
CA LYS A 2 45.85 27.95 -10.49
C LYS A 2 45.50 26.50 -10.09
N ARG A 3 44.34 26.28 -9.47
CA ARG A 3 43.70 24.96 -9.42
C ARG A 3 42.46 25.03 -10.30
N THR A 4 42.55 24.34 -11.43
CA THR A 4 41.45 24.03 -12.33
C THR A 4 40.52 23.04 -11.65
N VAL A 5 39.28 23.44 -11.39
CA VAL A 5 38.19 22.53 -11.04
C VAL A 5 37.64 21.99 -12.35
N THR A 6 37.78 20.69 -12.57
CA THR A 6 37.17 19.98 -13.70
C THR A 6 35.68 19.82 -13.43
N SER A 7 34.88 20.45 -14.29
CA SER A 7 33.44 20.26 -14.48
C SER A 7 33.08 18.77 -14.58
N VAL A 8 32.17 18.32 -13.71
CA VAL A 8 31.47 17.04 -13.85
C VAL A 8 30.20 17.31 -14.66
N SER A 9 30.31 17.17 -15.98
CA SER A 9 29.18 17.15 -16.90
C SER A 9 29.24 15.85 -17.71
N ASP A 10 28.59 14.81 -17.21
CA ASP A 10 28.15 13.66 -18.02
C ASP A 10 27.21 12.76 -17.19
N GLY A 11 25.94 13.15 -17.10
CA GLY A 11 24.90 12.43 -16.34
C GLY A 11 23.88 11.67 -17.20
N SER A 12 24.01 11.65 -18.53
CA SER A 12 22.92 11.22 -19.42
C SER A 12 23.16 9.93 -20.23
N ARG A 13 24.06 9.04 -19.79
CA ARG A 13 24.40 7.81 -20.55
C ARG A 13 24.21 6.45 -19.88
N TRP A 14 23.64 6.37 -18.68
CA TRP A 14 23.64 5.11 -17.90
C TRP A 14 22.36 4.24 -17.93
N PHE A 15 21.31 4.62 -18.68
CA PHE A 15 20.01 3.91 -18.61
C PHE A 15 19.65 3.06 -19.85
N ARG A 16 20.61 2.36 -20.47
CA ARG A 16 20.32 1.45 -21.61
C ARG A 16 20.80 0.01 -21.49
N PHE A 17 21.16 -0.46 -20.29
CA PHE A 17 21.49 -1.88 -20.08
C PHE A 17 20.54 -2.55 -19.10
N GLY A 18 19.92 -3.66 -19.53
CA GLY A 18 19.49 -4.69 -18.59
C GLY A 18 18.08 -5.27 -18.72
N GLY A 19 17.45 -5.25 -19.89
CA GLY A 19 16.41 -6.24 -20.21
C GLY A 19 17.07 -7.61 -20.43
N LEU A 20 17.52 -8.27 -19.37
CA LEU A 20 18.11 -9.60 -19.47
C LEU A 20 17.12 -10.62 -18.93
N ALA A 21 16.33 -11.18 -19.86
CA ALA A 21 15.47 -12.32 -19.59
C ALA A 21 16.32 -13.46 -19.00
N LEU A 22 15.88 -13.96 -17.84
CA LEU A 22 16.46 -15.10 -17.15
C LEU A 22 16.11 -16.39 -17.95
N VAL A 23 16.78 -16.59 -19.09
CA VAL A 23 16.72 -17.84 -19.85
C VAL A 23 17.77 -18.78 -19.28
N LEU A 24 17.33 -19.58 -18.33
CA LEU A 24 18.11 -20.67 -17.75
C LEU A 24 18.15 -21.82 -18.77
N ILE A 25 19.17 -21.84 -19.62
CA ILE A 25 19.42 -22.94 -20.56
C ILE A 25 19.91 -24.14 -19.74
N MET A 26 19.02 -25.07 -19.40
CA MET A 26 19.38 -26.37 -18.80
C MET A 26 19.48 -27.42 -19.92
N SER A 27 20.72 -27.77 -20.25
CA SER A 27 21.06 -28.84 -21.16
C SER A 27 20.61 -30.20 -20.60
N THR A 28 19.77 -30.91 -21.35
CA THR A 28 19.44 -32.32 -21.11
C THR A 28 20.65 -33.20 -21.44
N ALA A 29 21.35 -33.70 -20.41
CA ALA A 29 22.34 -34.75 -20.56
C ALA A 29 21.73 -36.08 -20.11
N THR A 30 21.23 -36.85 -21.07
CA THR A 30 20.87 -38.25 -20.91
C THR A 30 22.17 -39.06 -20.83
N GLY A 31 22.47 -39.61 -19.65
CA GLY A 31 23.66 -40.45 -19.44
C GLY A 31 23.52 -41.30 -18.18
N LEU A 32 23.24 -42.58 -18.37
CA LEU A 32 23.15 -43.61 -17.33
C LEU A 32 24.56 -44.09 -16.94
N LEU A 33 24.73 -44.44 -15.66
CA LEU A 33 25.83 -45.18 -15.00
C LEU A 33 27.06 -44.38 -14.54
N ALA A 34 27.02 -43.95 -13.28
CA ALA A 34 28.00 -44.21 -12.21
C ALA A 34 27.75 -43.21 -11.08
N VAL A 35 27.39 -43.70 -9.89
CA VAL A 35 27.36 -42.86 -8.68
C VAL A 35 28.81 -42.65 -8.25
N GLU A 36 29.45 -41.63 -8.83
CA GLU A 36 30.79 -41.19 -8.45
C GLU A 36 30.72 -39.94 -7.54
N PRO A 37 31.63 -39.81 -6.56
CA PRO A 37 31.73 -38.67 -5.66
C PRO A 37 31.97 -37.32 -6.38
N ASP A 38 32.32 -37.34 -7.66
CA ASP A 38 32.49 -36.16 -8.51
C ASP A 38 31.16 -35.48 -8.87
N ALA A 39 30.04 -36.22 -8.91
CA ALA A 39 28.71 -35.64 -9.05
C ALA A 39 28.34 -34.75 -7.85
N PHE A 40 28.82 -35.09 -6.65
CA PHE A 40 28.57 -34.32 -5.43
C PHE A 40 29.41 -33.03 -5.36
N ARG A 41 30.61 -33.03 -5.93
CA ARG A 41 31.46 -31.83 -6.05
C ARG A 41 30.97 -30.87 -7.13
N ALA A 42 30.62 -31.39 -8.30
CA ALA A 42 29.99 -30.60 -9.36
C ALA A 42 28.65 -30.01 -8.90
N ARG A 43 27.90 -30.74 -8.05
CA ARG A 43 26.67 -30.28 -7.37
C ARG A 43 26.90 -29.14 -6.39
N ARG A 44 27.93 -29.19 -5.54
CA ARG A 44 28.31 -28.07 -4.67
C ARG A 44 28.78 -26.84 -5.46
N GLU A 45 29.59 -27.03 -6.50
CA GLU A 45 30.07 -25.92 -7.33
C GLU A 45 28.94 -25.24 -8.12
N ALA A 46 27.97 -26.00 -8.62
CA ALA A 46 26.82 -25.44 -9.32
C ALA A 46 25.88 -24.68 -8.37
N GLN A 47 25.65 -25.20 -7.15
CA GLN A 47 24.89 -24.52 -6.09
C GLN A 47 25.58 -23.24 -5.64
N GLU A 48 26.90 -23.27 -5.40
CA GLU A 48 27.68 -22.07 -5.05
C GLU A 48 27.68 -21.04 -6.19
N LYS A 49 27.81 -21.47 -7.45
CA LYS A 49 27.73 -20.56 -8.61
C LYS A 49 26.35 -19.92 -8.76
N ALA A 50 25.27 -20.67 -8.56
CA ALA A 50 23.91 -20.14 -8.63
C ALA A 50 23.64 -19.14 -7.49
N ARG A 51 24.02 -19.48 -6.25
CA ARG A 51 23.98 -18.55 -5.10
C ARG A 51 24.77 -17.27 -5.39
N LYS A 52 25.98 -17.41 -5.92
CA LYS A 52 26.87 -16.29 -6.20
C LYS A 52 26.33 -15.40 -7.32
N LEU A 53 25.74 -15.98 -8.37
CA LEU A 53 25.14 -15.21 -9.47
C LEU A 53 23.83 -14.50 -9.07
N ALA A 54 22.97 -15.16 -8.30
CA ALA A 54 21.74 -14.54 -7.77
C ALA A 54 22.07 -13.40 -6.80
N GLY A 55 23.02 -13.63 -5.88
CA GLY A 55 23.55 -12.58 -4.99
C GLY A 55 24.22 -11.44 -5.76
N GLN A 56 25.00 -11.73 -6.82
CA GLN A 56 25.65 -10.70 -7.62
C GLN A 56 24.67 -9.85 -8.45
N LEU A 57 23.56 -10.41 -8.93
CA LEU A 57 22.61 -9.67 -9.77
C LEU A 57 21.70 -8.74 -8.96
N VAL A 58 21.36 -9.10 -7.73
CA VAL A 58 20.46 -8.31 -6.87
C VAL A 58 21.27 -7.42 -5.92
N SER A 59 22.28 -7.96 -5.26
CA SER A 59 23.11 -7.23 -4.28
C SER A 59 24.14 -6.33 -4.96
N GLY A 60 24.58 -6.66 -6.19
CA GLY A 60 25.64 -5.93 -6.88
C GLY A 60 25.34 -4.46 -7.19
N VAL A 61 24.07 -4.11 -7.47
CA VAL A 61 23.68 -2.72 -7.72
C VAL A 61 23.62 -1.92 -6.41
N LEU A 62 23.07 -2.51 -5.35
CA LEU A 62 22.99 -1.90 -4.04
C LEU A 62 24.38 -1.72 -3.41
N ASP A 63 25.28 -2.68 -3.60
CA ASP A 63 26.67 -2.61 -3.15
C ASP A 63 27.43 -1.46 -3.81
N ILE A 64 27.17 -1.19 -5.10
CA ILE A 64 27.77 -0.06 -5.81
C ILE A 64 27.22 1.26 -5.24
N GLN A 65 25.91 1.35 -5.00
CA GLN A 65 25.29 2.56 -4.45
C GLN A 65 25.74 2.84 -3.00
N ILE A 66 25.76 1.84 -2.12
CA ILE A 66 26.27 1.95 -0.75
C ILE A 66 27.73 2.41 -0.77
N ARG A 67 28.54 1.84 -1.67
CA ARG A 67 29.95 2.22 -1.82
C ARG A 67 30.09 3.66 -2.29
N GLN A 68 29.33 4.08 -3.31
CA GLN A 68 29.35 5.46 -3.80
C GLN A 68 28.91 6.45 -2.72
N LEU A 69 27.87 6.15 -1.94
CA LEU A 69 27.45 7.01 -0.83
C LEU A 69 28.54 7.12 0.24
N ARG A 70 29.17 5.99 0.60
CA ARG A 70 30.27 5.97 1.57
C ARG A 70 31.50 6.73 1.07
N GLU A 71 31.90 6.54 -0.19
CA GLU A 71 33.03 7.22 -0.81
C GLU A 71 32.80 8.73 -0.94
N ASN A 72 31.55 9.17 -1.10
CA ASN A 72 31.17 10.58 -1.12
C ASN A 72 30.90 11.18 0.27
N GLY A 73 31.14 10.43 1.36
CA GLY A 73 30.92 10.90 2.73
C GLY A 73 29.45 11.08 3.12
N LEU A 74 28.54 10.44 2.39
CA LEU A 74 27.08 10.52 2.56
C LEU A 74 26.53 9.39 3.45
N SER A 75 27.37 8.75 4.25
CA SER A 75 26.98 7.64 5.13
C SER A 75 26.06 8.04 6.28
N GLU A 76 26.07 9.32 6.66
CA GLU A 76 25.19 9.88 7.70
C GLU A 76 23.79 10.23 7.17
N LEU A 77 23.59 10.19 5.84
CA LEU A 77 22.26 10.44 5.29
C LEU A 77 21.35 9.26 5.65
N PRO A 78 20.09 9.50 6.06
CA PRO A 78 19.19 8.40 6.36
C PRO A 78 18.96 7.47 5.14
N VAL A 79 19.17 7.97 3.91
CA VAL A 79 19.14 7.18 2.66
C VAL A 79 20.16 6.03 2.68
N TYR A 80 21.34 6.26 3.28
CA TYR A 80 22.35 5.23 3.42
C TYR A 80 21.88 4.12 4.37
N GLN A 81 21.27 4.49 5.51
CA GLN A 81 20.73 3.52 6.46
C GLN A 81 19.59 2.70 5.84
N ASP A 82 18.73 3.36 5.06
CA ASP A 82 17.63 2.72 4.34
C ASP A 82 18.16 1.66 3.36
N ILE A 83 19.14 2.02 2.51
CA ILE A 83 19.72 1.09 1.52
C ILE A 83 20.44 -0.08 2.19
N VAL A 84 21.08 0.14 3.35
CA VAL A 84 21.74 -0.92 4.12
C VAL A 84 20.72 -1.88 4.75
N LYS A 85 19.64 -1.37 5.36
CA LYS A 85 18.55 -2.19 5.91
C LYS A 85 17.90 -3.04 4.80
N MET A 86 17.61 -2.45 3.65
CA MET A 86 17.00 -3.16 2.52
C MET A 86 17.91 -4.25 1.93
N ARG A 87 19.22 -3.99 1.83
CA ARG A 87 20.20 -5.03 1.45
C ARG A 87 20.13 -6.22 2.41
N SER A 88 20.05 -5.96 3.72
CA SER A 88 19.94 -7.02 4.72
C SER A 88 18.64 -7.83 4.58
N ASN A 89 17.52 -7.19 4.26
CA ASN A 89 16.25 -7.88 4.05
C ASN A 89 16.28 -8.76 2.79
N ILE A 90 16.83 -8.24 1.69
CA ILE A 90 17.06 -9.02 0.46
C ILE A 90 17.99 -10.20 0.72
N ASP A 91 19.08 -9.98 1.47
CA ASP A 91 20.02 -11.05 1.81
C ASP A 91 19.32 -12.15 2.63
N ARG A 92 18.48 -11.79 3.62
CA ARG A 92 17.69 -12.75 4.42
C ARG A 92 16.68 -13.54 3.59
N MET A 93 15.91 -12.85 2.74
CA MET A 93 14.94 -13.50 1.85
C MET A 93 15.63 -14.46 0.88
N VAL A 94 16.73 -14.02 0.25
CA VAL A 94 17.50 -14.86 -0.67
C VAL A 94 18.12 -16.05 0.07
N GLU A 95 18.60 -15.88 1.31
CA GLU A 95 19.26 -16.96 2.04
C GLU A 95 18.26 -18.05 2.51
N GLY A 96 17.08 -17.66 2.99
CA GLY A 96 16.02 -18.58 3.41
C GLY A 96 15.30 -19.25 2.23
N ASP A 97 14.65 -18.47 1.35
CA ASP A 97 13.80 -19.02 0.31
C ASP A 97 14.60 -19.76 -0.79
N MET A 98 15.84 -19.36 -1.10
CA MET A 98 16.67 -20.15 -2.03
C MET A 98 17.15 -21.46 -1.42
N GLN A 99 17.29 -21.56 -0.09
CA GLN A 99 17.64 -22.82 0.56
C GLN A 99 16.52 -23.84 0.35
N GLU A 100 15.25 -23.43 0.49
CA GLU A 100 14.10 -24.28 0.20
C GLU A 100 14.03 -24.70 -1.28
N VAL A 101 14.26 -23.78 -2.23
CA VAL A 101 14.31 -24.11 -3.66
C VAL A 101 15.42 -25.14 -3.93
N ILE A 102 16.58 -24.98 -3.30
CA ILE A 102 17.70 -25.93 -3.40
C ILE A 102 17.27 -27.29 -2.84
N ASP A 103 16.61 -27.33 -1.68
CA ASP A 103 16.17 -28.56 -1.05
C ASP A 103 15.10 -29.29 -1.89
N LEU A 104 14.18 -28.55 -2.52
CA LEU A 104 13.21 -29.08 -3.47
C LEU A 104 13.88 -29.64 -4.73
N LEU A 105 14.90 -28.94 -5.28
CA LEU A 105 15.67 -29.45 -6.42
C LEU A 105 16.51 -30.68 -6.05
N VAL A 106 16.98 -30.77 -4.81
CA VAL A 106 17.67 -31.96 -4.28
C VAL A 106 16.69 -33.14 -4.15
N LYS A 107 15.50 -32.92 -3.58
CA LYS A 107 14.43 -33.93 -3.54
C LYS A 107 14.04 -34.38 -4.96
N ALA A 108 13.98 -33.45 -5.91
CA ALA A 108 13.70 -33.72 -7.32
C ALA A 108 14.81 -34.50 -8.07
N GLN A 109 16.00 -34.64 -7.50
CA GLN A 109 17.07 -35.47 -8.07
C GLN A 109 17.16 -36.86 -7.43
N VAL A 110 16.73 -37.03 -6.19
CA VAL A 110 16.89 -38.27 -5.40
C VAL A 110 15.61 -39.10 -5.32
N GLY A 111 14.43 -38.48 -5.48
CA GLY A 111 13.13 -39.14 -5.37
C GLY A 111 12.76 -40.08 -6.53
N ALA A 112 11.68 -40.82 -6.36
CA ALA A 112 11.09 -41.65 -7.41
C ALA A 112 10.54 -40.79 -8.57
N GLU A 113 10.26 -41.35 -9.75
CA GLU A 113 9.87 -40.58 -10.94
C GLU A 113 8.67 -39.63 -10.73
N ALA A 114 7.67 -40.04 -9.94
CA ALA A 114 6.53 -39.20 -9.57
C ALA A 114 6.89 -38.07 -8.58
N GLU A 115 7.68 -38.38 -7.55
CA GLU A 115 8.16 -37.40 -6.55
C GLU A 115 9.11 -36.38 -7.19
N ARG A 116 9.89 -36.79 -8.20
CA ARG A 116 10.76 -35.87 -8.94
C ARG A 116 9.97 -34.82 -9.67
N LEU A 117 8.89 -35.20 -10.34
CA LEU A 117 8.06 -34.29 -11.12
C LEU A 117 7.33 -33.30 -10.22
N GLN A 118 6.83 -33.77 -9.06
CA GLN A 118 6.23 -32.91 -8.03
C GLN A 118 7.22 -31.92 -7.43
N ALA A 119 8.38 -32.40 -6.97
CA ALA A 119 9.42 -31.54 -6.40
C ALA A 119 9.98 -30.52 -7.41
N PHE A 120 10.04 -30.88 -8.70
CA PHE A 120 10.44 -29.95 -9.77
C PHE A 120 9.39 -28.86 -10.02
N THR A 121 8.11 -29.22 -9.95
CA THR A 121 7.00 -28.26 -10.10
C THR A 121 6.96 -27.31 -8.90
N ALA A 122 7.07 -27.84 -7.68
CA ALA A 122 7.16 -27.05 -6.45
C ALA A 122 8.37 -26.11 -6.45
N ALA A 123 9.55 -26.57 -6.89
CA ALA A 123 10.74 -25.71 -7.01
C ALA A 123 10.53 -24.58 -8.01
N ARG A 124 9.86 -24.85 -9.14
CA ARG A 124 9.55 -23.85 -10.17
C ARG A 124 8.56 -22.80 -9.67
N ASP A 125 7.54 -23.22 -8.93
CA ASP A 125 6.54 -22.30 -8.38
C ASP A 125 7.14 -21.45 -7.26
N LYS A 126 7.92 -22.04 -6.34
CA LYS A 126 8.68 -21.28 -5.33
C LYS A 126 9.68 -20.30 -5.96
N THR A 127 10.33 -20.67 -7.08
CA THR A 127 11.22 -19.75 -7.82
C THR A 127 10.45 -18.57 -8.42
N ARG A 128 9.26 -18.79 -8.97
CA ARG A 128 8.41 -17.71 -9.47
C ARG A 128 7.98 -16.77 -8.35
N ASP A 129 7.58 -17.34 -7.22
CA ASP A 129 7.16 -16.60 -6.04
C ASP A 129 8.28 -15.69 -5.52
N LEU A 130 9.50 -16.25 -5.43
CA LEU A 130 10.70 -15.50 -5.06
C LEU A 130 10.99 -14.36 -6.04
N VAL A 131 10.86 -14.59 -7.35
CA VAL A 131 11.07 -13.53 -8.37
C VAL A 131 10.03 -12.41 -8.22
N VAL A 132 8.77 -12.75 -7.96
CA VAL A 132 7.70 -11.75 -7.75
C VAL A 132 7.98 -10.92 -6.50
N ARG A 133 8.33 -11.55 -5.37
CA ARG A 133 8.74 -10.83 -4.15
C ARG A 133 9.96 -9.94 -4.38
N LEU A 134 10.97 -10.44 -5.09
CA LEU A 134 12.14 -9.65 -5.47
C LEU A 134 11.81 -8.45 -6.34
N MET A 135 10.87 -8.59 -7.28
CA MET A 135 10.40 -7.46 -8.10
C MET A 135 9.65 -6.43 -7.25
N ALA A 136 8.81 -6.88 -6.32
CA ALA A 136 8.11 -6.01 -5.39
C ALA A 136 9.10 -5.24 -4.48
N GLU A 137 10.08 -5.94 -3.89
CA GLU A 137 11.14 -5.34 -3.07
C GLU A 137 11.99 -4.35 -3.87
N ARG A 138 12.35 -4.69 -5.10
CA ARG A 138 13.04 -3.75 -5.99
C ARG A 138 12.22 -2.51 -6.28
N GLN A 139 10.91 -2.66 -6.49
CA GLN A 139 10.01 -1.52 -6.76
C GLN A 139 9.81 -0.66 -5.51
N LYS A 140 9.71 -1.26 -4.32
CA LYS A 140 9.73 -0.55 -3.03
C LYS A 140 11.02 0.26 -2.87
N LEU A 141 12.16 -0.37 -3.12
CA LEU A 141 13.47 0.28 -3.04
C LEU A 141 13.60 1.45 -4.02
N TYR A 142 13.14 1.26 -5.26
CA TYR A 142 13.13 2.33 -6.25
C TYR A 142 12.29 3.54 -5.79
N ARG A 143 11.09 3.28 -5.24
CA ARG A 143 10.20 4.32 -4.72
C ARG A 143 10.83 5.07 -3.54
N ARG A 144 11.35 4.35 -2.54
CA ARG A 144 12.05 4.96 -1.39
C ARG A 144 13.26 5.78 -1.80
N MET A 145 14.07 5.28 -2.74
CA MET A 145 15.23 6.01 -3.26
C MET A 145 14.82 7.30 -3.97
N GLN A 146 13.71 7.29 -4.70
CA GLN A 146 13.22 8.48 -5.40
C GLN A 146 12.69 9.54 -4.45
N ILE A 147 11.92 9.17 -3.41
CA ILE A 147 11.49 10.11 -2.35
C ILE A 147 12.70 10.73 -1.65
N ALA A 148 13.69 9.89 -1.30
CA ALA A 148 14.93 10.33 -0.69
C ALA A 148 15.71 11.32 -1.58
N LYS A 149 15.80 11.01 -2.88
CA LYS A 149 16.45 11.86 -3.87
C LYS A 149 15.72 13.20 -4.02
N MET A 150 14.38 13.17 -4.07
CA MET A 150 13.55 14.38 -4.14
C MET A 150 13.75 15.27 -2.91
N ALA A 151 13.73 14.71 -1.70
CA ALA A 151 14.03 15.47 -0.48
C ALA A 151 15.43 16.10 -0.53
N ALA A 152 16.43 15.41 -1.11
CA ALA A 152 17.76 15.97 -1.30
C ALA A 152 17.79 17.10 -2.33
N GLU A 153 17.06 16.96 -3.44
CA GLU A 153 16.92 17.99 -4.47
C GLU A 153 16.21 19.25 -3.92
N VAL A 154 15.15 19.09 -3.13
CA VAL A 154 14.46 20.22 -2.46
C VAL A 154 15.40 20.93 -1.48
N ARG A 155 16.14 20.20 -0.63
CA ARG A 155 17.14 20.81 0.27
C ARG A 155 18.21 21.58 -0.49
N ALA A 156 18.70 21.03 -1.61
CA ALA A 156 19.69 21.72 -2.45
C ALA A 156 19.11 23.01 -3.06
N LEU A 157 17.86 22.98 -3.50
CA LEU A 157 17.17 24.14 -4.06
C LEU A 157 16.96 25.23 -3.00
N ILE A 158 16.54 24.87 -1.78
CA ILE A 158 16.42 25.78 -0.64
C ILE A 158 17.77 26.46 -0.35
N GLN A 159 18.85 25.68 -0.31
CA GLN A 159 20.19 26.23 -0.05
C GLN A 159 20.66 27.20 -1.15
N LEU A 160 20.37 26.88 -2.41
CA LEU A 160 20.71 27.75 -3.53
C LEU A 160 19.91 29.05 -3.47
N GLN A 161 18.60 28.97 -3.23
CA GLN A 161 17.73 30.12 -3.10
C GLN A 161 18.11 31.00 -1.90
N ALA A 162 18.43 30.41 -0.74
CA ALA A 162 18.90 31.13 0.43
C ALA A 162 20.24 31.86 0.20
N ARG A 163 21.10 31.32 -0.68
CA ARG A 163 22.33 32.02 -1.08
C ARG A 163 22.02 33.24 -1.95
N VAL A 164 21.15 33.07 -2.94
CA VAL A 164 20.72 34.16 -3.84
C VAL A 164 20.01 35.25 -3.04
N GLU A 165 19.17 34.88 -2.09
CA GLU A 165 18.49 35.81 -1.17
C GLU A 165 19.50 36.61 -0.34
N ARG A 166 20.47 35.94 0.30
CA ARG A 166 21.47 36.61 1.14
C ARG A 166 22.33 37.62 0.36
N VAL A 167 22.64 37.31 -0.90
CA VAL A 167 23.35 38.26 -1.77
C VAL A 167 22.43 39.42 -2.12
N THR A 168 21.18 39.14 -2.51
CA THR A 168 20.16 40.15 -2.87
C THR A 168 19.97 41.19 -1.78
N SER A 169 19.76 40.76 -0.53
CA SER A 169 19.54 41.65 0.61
C SER A 169 20.76 42.51 0.95
N GLY A 170 21.97 42.04 0.63
CA GLY A 170 23.22 42.79 0.84
C GLY A 170 23.62 43.74 -0.30
N LEU A 171 22.95 43.71 -1.46
CA LEU A 171 23.35 44.51 -2.63
C LEU A 171 23.28 46.02 -2.38
N GLU A 172 22.34 46.49 -1.56
CA GLU A 172 22.14 47.92 -1.26
C GLU A 172 23.33 48.53 -0.49
N GLU A 173 24.07 47.72 0.26
CA GLU A 173 25.20 48.15 1.10
C GLU A 173 26.52 48.20 0.34
N LEU A 174 26.60 47.58 -0.84
CA LEU A 174 27.82 47.51 -1.64
C LEU A 174 28.09 48.81 -2.40
N ALA A 175 29.37 49.09 -2.65
CA ALA A 175 29.81 50.14 -3.57
C ALA A 175 29.28 49.85 -5.00
N ILE A 176 28.96 50.91 -5.75
CA ILE A 176 28.28 50.82 -7.06
C ILE A 176 28.96 49.84 -8.03
N ARG A 177 30.30 49.87 -8.12
CA ARG A 177 31.07 48.97 -9.02
C ARG A 177 30.97 47.49 -8.63
N ASP A 178 30.97 47.19 -7.34
CA ASP A 178 30.87 45.81 -6.85
C ASP A 178 29.43 45.33 -6.90
N ARG A 179 28.47 46.25 -6.72
CA ARG A 179 27.02 45.99 -6.82
C ARG A 179 26.62 45.53 -8.22
N GLU A 180 27.04 46.22 -9.27
CA GLU A 180 26.68 45.84 -10.65
C GLU A 180 27.16 44.43 -11.00
N ARG A 181 28.38 44.07 -10.59
CA ARG A 181 28.93 42.73 -10.80
C ARG A 181 28.15 41.66 -10.02
N GLN A 182 27.95 41.88 -8.72
CA GLN A 182 27.20 40.91 -7.90
C GLN A 182 25.73 40.80 -8.33
N LEU A 183 25.13 41.89 -8.81
CA LEU A 183 23.77 41.86 -9.35
C LEU A 183 23.67 40.93 -10.56
N LEU A 184 24.61 41.01 -11.51
CA LEU A 184 24.61 40.13 -12.69
C LEU A 184 24.74 38.65 -12.29
N ASP A 185 25.70 38.34 -11.42
CA ASP A 185 25.91 36.97 -10.91
C ASP A 185 24.66 36.46 -10.19
N ASN A 186 23.97 37.34 -9.45
CA ASN A 186 22.79 36.98 -8.67
C ASN A 186 21.51 36.84 -9.52
N VAL A 187 21.38 37.62 -10.60
CA VAL A 187 20.32 37.44 -11.62
C VAL A 187 20.48 36.10 -12.31
N GLU A 188 21.72 35.69 -12.63
CA GLU A 188 22.00 34.36 -13.18
C GLU A 188 21.65 33.26 -12.17
N GLY A 189 22.07 33.40 -10.91
CA GLY A 189 21.70 32.49 -9.84
C GLY A 189 20.19 32.34 -9.65
N GLN A 190 19.42 33.43 -9.75
CA GLN A 190 17.95 33.38 -9.69
C GLN A 190 17.34 32.63 -10.89
N ARG A 191 17.93 32.73 -12.09
CA ARG A 191 17.50 31.96 -13.27
C ARG A 191 17.77 30.47 -13.09
N ASP A 192 18.93 30.12 -12.54
CA ASP A 192 19.29 28.74 -12.24
C ASP A 192 18.34 28.11 -11.21
N VAL A 193 18.01 28.84 -10.13
CA VAL A 193 17.01 28.39 -9.15
C VAL A 193 15.67 28.14 -9.84
N ARG A 194 15.21 29.07 -10.68
CA ARG A 194 13.94 28.93 -11.41
C ARG A 194 13.94 27.70 -12.33
N ALA A 195 15.04 27.42 -13.03
CA ALA A 195 15.15 26.25 -13.89
C ALA A 195 15.12 24.93 -13.10
N LEU A 196 15.83 24.88 -11.97
CA LEU A 196 15.83 23.71 -11.09
C LEU A 196 14.46 23.47 -10.43
N TYR A 197 13.75 24.55 -10.08
CA TYR A 197 12.38 24.46 -9.58
C TYR A 197 11.42 23.82 -10.58
N PHE A 198 11.43 24.23 -11.84
CA PHE A 198 10.53 23.63 -12.84
C PHE A 198 10.83 22.15 -13.08
N ARG A 199 12.10 21.76 -13.04
CA ARG A 199 12.48 20.35 -13.11
C ARG A 199 11.99 19.54 -11.90
N LEU A 200 12.02 20.14 -10.71
CA LEU A 200 11.45 19.55 -9.50
C LEU A 200 9.94 19.36 -9.63
N VAL A 201 9.22 20.36 -10.15
CA VAL A 201 7.77 20.28 -10.41
C VAL A 201 7.45 19.17 -11.42
N GLU A 202 8.21 19.05 -12.51
CA GLU A 202 8.09 17.96 -13.48
C GLU A 202 8.31 16.59 -12.81
N THR A 203 9.34 16.48 -11.97
CA THR A 203 9.64 15.24 -11.23
C THR A 203 8.54 14.89 -10.22
N LEU A 204 7.93 15.88 -9.57
CA LEU A 204 6.79 15.69 -8.68
C LEU A 204 5.55 15.24 -9.47
N ALA A 205 5.29 15.81 -10.64
CA ALA A 205 4.19 15.40 -11.51
C ALA A 205 4.35 13.95 -11.96
N ASP A 206 5.54 13.58 -12.43
CA ASP A 206 5.87 12.20 -12.81
C ASP A 206 5.62 11.21 -11.65
N ILE A 207 6.00 11.58 -10.42
CA ILE A 207 5.82 10.72 -9.23
C ILE A 207 4.36 10.69 -8.78
N GLY A 208 3.59 11.76 -9.02
CA GLY A 208 2.15 11.80 -8.85
C GLY A 208 1.42 10.71 -9.66
N GLU A 209 2.00 10.25 -10.77
CA GLU A 209 1.43 9.16 -11.58
C GLU A 209 1.69 7.76 -10.99
N TRP A 210 2.60 7.61 -10.02
CA TRP A 210 3.09 6.28 -9.58
C TRP A 210 2.14 5.53 -8.62
N GLY A 211 1.05 6.16 -8.19
CA GLY A 211 0.11 5.62 -7.19
C GLY A 211 0.70 5.47 -5.78
N GLY A 212 -0.17 5.35 -4.77
CA GLY A 212 0.22 5.16 -3.35
C GLY A 212 0.71 6.44 -2.65
N GLN A 213 1.32 6.31 -1.46
CA GLN A 213 1.69 7.46 -0.61
C GLN A 213 2.71 8.40 -1.25
N SER A 214 3.63 7.88 -2.08
CA SER A 214 4.58 8.74 -2.80
C SER A 214 3.89 9.64 -3.81
N ALA A 215 2.84 9.14 -4.47
CA ALA A 215 2.02 9.93 -5.38
C ALA A 215 1.21 10.97 -4.62
N LEU A 216 0.57 10.59 -3.51
CA LEU A 216 -0.19 11.52 -2.66
C LEU A 216 0.69 12.66 -2.12
N ALA A 217 1.88 12.33 -1.63
CA ALA A 217 2.85 13.32 -1.15
C ALA A 217 3.32 14.24 -2.28
N ALA A 218 3.47 13.72 -3.50
CA ALA A 218 3.87 14.51 -4.66
C ALA A 218 2.74 15.43 -5.15
N THR A 219 1.51 14.93 -5.27
CA THR A 219 0.34 15.73 -5.67
C THR A 219 0.01 16.81 -4.64
N GLU A 220 0.09 16.47 -3.35
CA GLU A 220 -0.11 17.45 -2.29
C GLU A 220 1.05 18.45 -2.22
N GLY A 221 2.28 17.99 -2.48
CA GLY A 221 3.44 18.86 -2.65
C GLY A 221 3.25 19.87 -3.79
N LEU A 222 2.73 19.44 -4.94
CA LEU A 222 2.39 20.32 -6.06
C LEU A 222 1.33 21.35 -5.64
N ARG A 223 0.26 20.92 -4.98
CA ARG A 223 -0.78 21.81 -4.46
C ARG A 223 -0.23 22.82 -3.45
N LEU A 224 0.66 22.40 -2.55
CA LEU A 224 1.33 23.29 -1.60
C LEU A 224 2.16 24.36 -2.30
N LEU A 225 2.91 23.98 -3.33
CA LEU A 225 3.70 24.94 -4.13
C LEU A 225 2.82 25.95 -4.88
N GLU A 226 1.66 25.51 -5.35
CA GLU A 226 0.67 26.34 -6.04
C GLU A 226 -0.02 27.31 -5.08
N VAL A 227 -0.51 26.82 -3.94
CA VAL A 227 -1.13 27.64 -2.87
C VAL A 227 -0.14 28.66 -2.32
N ALA A 228 1.13 28.29 -2.18
CA ALA A 228 2.20 29.20 -1.79
C ALA A 228 2.65 30.14 -2.92
N SER A 229 2.08 30.02 -4.12
CA SER A 229 2.37 30.81 -5.32
C SER A 229 3.88 30.88 -5.64
N VAL A 230 4.59 29.76 -5.46
CA VAL A 230 6.06 29.72 -5.57
C VAL A 230 6.52 30.11 -6.98
N THR A 231 5.77 29.70 -8.01
CA THR A 231 6.04 30.08 -9.41
C THR A 231 5.99 31.59 -9.64
N ASP A 232 4.99 32.27 -9.06
CA ASP A 232 4.86 33.73 -9.15
C ASP A 232 5.97 34.43 -8.39
N HIS A 233 6.28 33.98 -7.17
CA HIS A 233 7.37 34.55 -6.39
C HIS A 233 8.74 34.39 -7.05
N LEU A 234 8.99 33.29 -7.77
CA LEU A 234 10.20 33.11 -8.57
C LEU A 234 10.27 34.07 -9.77
N ARG A 235 9.13 34.34 -10.42
CA ARG A 235 9.02 35.31 -11.52
C ARG A 235 9.24 36.73 -11.01
N ASP A 236 8.55 37.10 -9.93
CA ASP A 236 8.62 38.42 -9.31
C ASP A 236 10.03 38.73 -8.78
N ALA A 237 10.69 37.75 -8.15
CA ALA A 237 12.07 37.88 -7.70
C ALA A 237 13.03 38.21 -8.86
N GLY A 238 12.90 37.49 -9.99
CA GLY A 238 13.71 37.73 -11.17
C GLY A 238 13.47 39.11 -11.80
N GLN A 239 12.21 39.54 -11.87
CA GLN A 239 11.85 40.86 -12.40
C GLN A 239 12.35 41.98 -11.48
N ALA A 240 12.10 41.87 -10.18
CA ALA A 240 12.55 42.85 -9.19
C ALA A 240 14.08 42.98 -9.14
N LEU A 241 14.84 41.88 -9.30
CA LEU A 241 16.29 41.94 -9.46
C LEU A 241 16.70 42.71 -10.72
N GLY A 242 16.04 42.46 -11.85
CA GLY A 242 16.29 43.19 -13.11
C GLY A 242 16.01 44.69 -12.99
N ASP A 243 14.97 45.05 -12.24
CA ASP A 243 14.56 46.43 -11.99
C ASP A 243 15.33 47.10 -10.83
N SER A 244 16.32 46.41 -10.25
CA SER A 244 17.10 46.87 -9.09
C SER A 244 16.26 47.15 -7.82
N GLN A 245 15.12 46.47 -7.67
CA GLN A 245 14.23 46.51 -6.51
C GLN A 245 14.62 45.41 -5.50
N PHE A 246 15.80 45.53 -4.91
CA PHE A 246 16.42 44.46 -4.10
C PHE A 246 15.58 44.03 -2.89
N THR A 247 14.97 44.98 -2.18
CA THR A 247 14.07 44.68 -1.06
C THR A 247 12.86 43.83 -1.49
N GLN A 248 12.27 44.11 -2.65
CA GLN A 248 11.13 43.34 -3.18
C GLN A 248 11.57 41.96 -3.68
N ALA A 249 12.74 41.88 -4.31
CA ALA A 249 13.33 40.62 -4.72
C ALA A 249 13.59 39.70 -3.51
N SER A 250 14.26 40.20 -2.46
CA SER A 250 14.52 39.45 -1.21
C SER A 250 13.22 38.96 -0.57
N LYS A 251 12.17 39.79 -0.48
CA LYS A 251 10.87 39.37 0.04
C LYS A 251 10.26 38.20 -0.76
N SER A 252 10.30 38.28 -2.09
CA SER A 252 9.78 37.23 -2.96
C SER A 252 10.64 35.96 -2.84
N GLN A 253 11.96 36.09 -2.73
CA GLN A 253 12.88 34.97 -2.54
C GLN A 253 12.66 34.23 -1.22
N LEU A 254 12.37 34.96 -0.13
CA LEU A 254 11.99 34.38 1.16
C LEU A 254 10.66 33.62 1.10
N ALA A 255 9.68 34.10 0.31
CA ALA A 255 8.42 33.39 0.11
C ALA A 255 8.64 32.05 -0.63
N VAL A 256 9.53 32.03 -1.63
CA VAL A 256 9.97 30.79 -2.31
C VAL A 256 10.59 29.81 -1.31
N ILE A 257 11.50 30.28 -0.44
CA ILE A 257 12.15 29.42 0.57
C ILE A 257 11.10 28.76 1.46
N LYS A 258 10.13 29.53 1.98
CA LYS A 258 9.05 29.00 2.83
C LYS A 258 8.20 27.96 2.11
N GLY A 259 7.84 28.20 0.84
CA GLY A 259 7.08 27.23 0.06
C GLY A 259 7.86 25.93 -0.18
N LEU A 260 9.17 26.02 -0.42
CA LEU A 260 10.04 24.85 -0.55
C LEU A 260 10.27 24.12 0.77
N GLU A 261 10.32 24.82 1.90
CA GLU A 261 10.40 24.23 3.24
C GLU A 261 9.14 23.44 3.58
N ALA A 262 7.95 23.99 3.29
CA ALA A 262 6.68 23.26 3.47
C ALA A 262 6.60 22.01 2.58
N LEU A 263 7.09 22.10 1.33
CA LEU A 263 7.22 20.93 0.47
C LEU A 263 8.17 19.88 1.07
N LEU A 264 9.33 20.32 1.59
CA LEU A 264 10.30 19.40 2.19
C LEU A 264 9.71 18.68 3.39
N GLU A 265 9.01 19.39 4.26
CA GLU A 265 8.30 18.83 5.41
C GLU A 265 7.32 17.74 4.95
N ARG A 266 6.50 18.02 3.93
CA ARG A 266 5.56 17.02 3.42
C ARG A 266 6.22 15.78 2.81
N ILE A 267 7.32 15.96 2.07
CA ILE A 267 8.10 14.84 1.51
C ILE A 267 8.79 14.06 2.64
N GLU A 268 9.24 14.74 3.69
CA GLU A 268 9.86 14.13 4.86
C GLU A 268 8.82 13.42 5.75
N GLU A 269 7.59 13.90 5.86
CA GLU A 269 6.49 13.19 6.52
C GLU A 269 6.17 11.88 5.79
N ALA A 270 6.05 11.93 4.46
CA ALA A 270 5.89 10.74 3.62
C ALA A 270 7.07 9.77 3.69
N ARG A 271 8.22 10.22 4.23
CA ARG A 271 9.43 9.43 4.44
C ARG A 271 9.61 8.97 5.90
N GLY A 272 9.18 9.78 6.86
CA GLY A 272 9.55 9.73 8.27
C GLY A 272 8.47 9.19 9.19
N LEU A 273 7.22 9.12 8.74
CA LEU A 273 6.14 8.49 9.48
C LEU A 273 5.71 7.21 8.75
N VAL A 274 5.82 6.08 9.46
CA VAL A 274 4.82 4.99 9.36
C VAL A 274 5.00 3.95 8.24
N THR A 275 6.01 3.94 7.35
CA THR A 275 6.08 2.88 6.31
C THR A 275 7.11 1.77 6.53
N SER A 276 8.32 2.01 7.06
CA SER A 276 9.30 0.90 7.14
C SER A 276 9.00 -0.12 8.23
N ASP A 277 8.62 0.33 9.42
CA ASP A 277 8.35 -0.57 10.54
C ASP A 277 6.92 -1.11 10.47
N ARG A 278 5.97 -0.31 9.96
CA ARG A 278 4.61 -0.78 9.64
C ARG A 278 4.56 -1.77 8.49
N GLU A 279 5.29 -1.55 7.38
CA GLU A 279 5.33 -2.55 6.30
C GLU A 279 6.03 -3.82 6.74
N ALA A 280 7.07 -3.73 7.60
CA ALA A 280 7.71 -4.91 8.17
C ALA A 280 6.76 -5.67 9.11
N ALA A 281 6.05 -4.96 9.98
CA ALA A 281 5.03 -5.53 10.86
C ALA A 281 3.88 -6.16 10.05
N LEU A 282 3.43 -5.49 8.98
CA LEU A 282 2.37 -5.97 8.10
C LEU A 282 2.80 -7.19 7.28
N GLU A 283 4.06 -7.25 6.83
CA GLU A 283 4.62 -8.45 6.21
C GLU A 283 4.67 -9.61 7.21
N LEU A 284 5.11 -9.36 8.45
CA LEU A 284 5.10 -10.35 9.53
C LEU A 284 3.69 -10.85 9.85
N VAL A 285 2.70 -9.94 9.93
CA VAL A 285 1.28 -10.30 10.14
C VAL A 285 0.77 -11.20 9.02
N ARG A 286 1.07 -10.88 7.74
CA ARG A 286 0.67 -11.72 6.60
C ARG A 286 1.36 -13.08 6.59
N ASP A 287 2.60 -13.14 7.05
CA ASP A 287 3.32 -14.40 7.21
C ASP A 287 2.69 -15.26 8.31
N LEU A 288 2.33 -14.63 9.44
CA LEU A 288 1.64 -15.28 10.55
C LEU A 288 0.26 -15.81 10.16
N ILE A 289 -0.54 -15.02 9.43
CA ILE A 289 -1.85 -15.47 8.91
C ILE A 289 -1.66 -16.73 8.06
N ARG A 290 -0.71 -16.73 7.12
CA ARG A 290 -0.45 -17.89 6.25
C ARG A 290 -0.01 -19.13 7.04
N LYS A 291 0.90 -18.97 8.00
CA LYS A 291 1.33 -20.08 8.87
C LYS A 291 0.17 -20.65 9.67
N GLN A 292 -0.68 -19.77 10.20
CA GLN A 292 -1.83 -20.16 11.00
C GLN A 292 -2.92 -20.84 10.16
N GLU A 293 -3.16 -20.36 8.94
CA GLU A 293 -4.05 -21.01 7.97
C GLU A 293 -3.57 -22.42 7.62
N GLU A 294 -2.27 -22.58 7.33
CA GLU A 294 -1.67 -23.88 7.01
C GLU A 294 -1.78 -24.84 8.20
N LEU A 295 -1.47 -24.38 9.41
CA LEU A 295 -1.59 -25.18 10.63
C LEU A 295 -3.05 -25.57 10.92
N ARG A 296 -3.99 -24.65 10.72
CA ARG A 296 -5.43 -24.92 10.87
C ARG A 296 -5.92 -25.97 9.89
N ASP A 297 -5.54 -25.84 8.62
CA ASP A 297 -5.95 -26.78 7.59
C ASP A 297 -5.32 -28.17 7.85
N GLN A 298 -4.07 -28.25 8.29
CA GLN A 298 -3.44 -29.51 8.74
C GLN A 298 -4.17 -30.13 9.94
N THR A 299 -4.51 -29.31 10.93
CA THR A 299 -5.25 -29.74 12.13
C THR A 299 -6.62 -30.30 11.71
N ARG A 300 -7.32 -29.62 10.80
CA ARG A 300 -8.62 -30.02 10.25
C ARG A 300 -8.55 -31.31 9.42
N GLU A 301 -7.50 -31.52 8.64
CA GLU A 301 -7.33 -32.72 7.80
C GLU A 301 -6.78 -33.93 8.55
N SER A 302 -6.24 -33.75 9.75
CA SER A 302 -5.66 -34.86 10.54
C SER A 302 -6.71 -35.88 10.98
N ASN A 303 -6.48 -37.15 10.63
CA ASN A 303 -7.32 -38.29 11.04
C ASN A 303 -6.88 -38.91 12.38
N GLU A 304 -5.68 -38.57 12.88
CA GLU A 304 -5.14 -39.04 14.17
C GLU A 304 -4.57 -37.87 14.99
N PRO A 305 -5.43 -36.96 15.48
CA PRO A 305 -5.00 -35.74 16.17
C PRO A 305 -4.12 -36.02 17.40
N GLN A 306 -4.34 -37.10 18.14
CA GLN A 306 -3.50 -37.47 19.28
C GLN A 306 -2.07 -37.90 18.90
N ALA A 307 -1.88 -38.51 17.73
CA ALA A 307 -0.57 -38.98 17.29
C ALA A 307 0.31 -37.84 16.76
N GLN A 308 -0.33 -36.80 16.21
CA GLN A 308 0.30 -35.59 15.66
C GLN A 308 0.24 -34.38 16.60
N ALA A 309 -0.40 -34.53 17.77
CA ALA A 309 -0.58 -33.46 18.76
C ALA A 309 0.73 -32.74 19.09
N ASN A 310 1.81 -33.47 19.32
CA ASN A 310 3.12 -32.87 19.62
C ASN A 310 3.66 -32.00 18.47
N ASP A 311 3.41 -32.40 17.22
CA ASP A 311 3.88 -31.65 16.05
C ASP A 311 3.04 -30.38 15.85
N PHE A 312 1.71 -30.47 16.03
CA PHE A 312 0.83 -29.31 15.96
C PHE A 312 1.06 -28.33 17.10
N VAL A 313 1.25 -28.80 18.33
CA VAL A 313 1.62 -27.97 19.48
C VAL A 313 2.93 -27.24 19.17
N THR A 314 3.95 -27.94 18.67
CA THR A 314 5.24 -27.30 18.33
C THR A 314 5.08 -26.18 17.28
N GLN A 315 4.26 -26.41 16.25
CA GLN A 315 3.99 -25.39 15.23
C GLN A 315 3.19 -24.21 15.81
N GLN A 316 2.21 -24.47 16.68
CA GLN A 316 1.43 -23.42 17.35
C GLN A 316 2.33 -22.59 18.29
N THR A 317 3.24 -23.23 19.03
CA THR A 317 4.22 -22.51 19.87
C THR A 317 5.13 -21.60 19.02
N GLU A 318 5.51 -22.01 17.80
CA GLU A 318 6.28 -21.14 16.89
C GLU A 318 5.47 -19.91 16.45
N VAL A 319 4.18 -20.08 16.17
CA VAL A 319 3.28 -18.96 15.88
C VAL A 319 3.17 -18.03 17.09
N ASN A 320 3.01 -18.59 18.30
CA ASN A 320 2.91 -17.80 19.54
C ASN A 320 4.20 -16.98 19.79
N GLN A 321 5.39 -17.55 19.54
CA GLN A 321 6.65 -16.79 19.61
C GLN A 321 6.72 -15.66 18.59
N GLN A 322 6.22 -15.89 17.37
CA GLN A 322 6.18 -14.85 16.34
C GLN A 322 5.14 -13.77 16.62
N LEU A 323 4.05 -14.09 17.33
CA LEU A 323 3.10 -13.11 17.87
C LEU A 323 3.76 -12.24 18.96
N GLU A 324 4.65 -12.78 19.80
CA GLU A 324 5.43 -11.98 20.75
C GLU A 324 6.43 -11.04 20.03
N ASP A 325 7.09 -11.52 18.98
CA ASP A 325 7.97 -10.68 18.14
C ASP A 325 7.18 -9.58 17.43
N LEU A 326 5.97 -9.89 16.97
CA LEU A 326 5.04 -8.92 16.41
C LEU A 326 4.64 -7.87 17.46
N ALA A 327 4.43 -8.26 18.71
CA ALA A 327 4.12 -7.32 19.80
C ALA A 327 5.18 -6.25 19.98
N GLN A 328 6.45 -6.62 19.93
CA GLN A 328 7.56 -5.68 20.03
C GLN A 328 7.61 -4.69 18.85
N GLN A 329 7.17 -5.12 17.66
CA GLN A 329 7.10 -4.26 16.48
C GLN A 329 5.85 -3.37 16.47
N LEU A 330 4.80 -3.79 17.16
CA LEU A 330 3.52 -3.09 17.27
C LEU A 330 3.42 -2.16 18.49
N ASP A 331 4.47 -2.07 19.31
CA ASP A 331 4.52 -1.23 20.53
C ASP A 331 4.21 0.25 20.25
N GLU A 332 4.57 0.74 19.06
CA GLU A 332 4.30 2.12 18.61
C GLU A 332 2.89 2.32 18.02
N PHE A 333 2.08 1.26 17.88
CA PHE A 333 0.75 1.27 17.26
C PHE A 333 -0.35 0.91 18.28
N GLU A 334 -0.66 1.84 19.20
CA GLU A 334 -1.64 1.64 20.30
C GLU A 334 -2.98 1.06 19.84
N GLU A 335 -3.46 1.42 18.65
CA GLU A 335 -4.75 0.95 18.08
C GLU A 335 -4.79 -0.57 17.82
N THR A 336 -3.61 -1.21 17.61
CA THR A 336 -3.48 -2.64 17.31
C THR A 336 -3.34 -3.52 18.54
N GLN A 337 -3.07 -2.94 19.71
CA GLN A 337 -2.72 -3.67 20.93
C GLN A 337 -3.85 -4.59 21.41
N ALA A 338 -5.09 -4.10 21.42
CA ALA A 338 -6.23 -4.92 21.85
C ALA A 338 -6.48 -6.14 20.94
N LEU A 339 -6.24 -6.00 19.63
CA LEU A 339 -6.36 -7.10 18.67
C LEU A 339 -5.21 -8.09 18.82
N LEU A 340 -4.02 -7.59 19.14
CA LEU A 340 -2.84 -8.41 19.35
C LEU A 340 -2.99 -9.26 20.61
N ASP A 341 -3.46 -8.67 21.71
CA ASP A 341 -3.78 -9.40 22.95
C ASP A 341 -4.77 -10.52 22.68
N GLN A 342 -5.83 -10.25 21.89
CA GLN A 342 -6.80 -11.27 21.48
C GLN A 342 -6.18 -12.38 20.61
N ALA A 343 -5.25 -12.04 19.72
CA ALA A 343 -4.53 -13.02 18.91
C ALA A 343 -3.60 -13.89 19.76
N GLN A 344 -2.97 -13.33 20.79
CA GLN A 344 -2.11 -14.07 21.72
C GLN A 344 -2.92 -15.01 22.60
N GLU A 345 -4.01 -14.52 23.21
CA GLU A 345 -4.91 -15.35 24.04
C GLU A 345 -5.46 -16.53 23.25
N ALA A 346 -5.99 -16.28 22.05
CA ALA A 346 -6.47 -17.36 21.17
C ALA A 346 -5.35 -18.30 20.70
N GLY A 347 -4.12 -17.81 20.57
CA GLY A 347 -2.95 -18.64 20.23
C GLY A 347 -2.54 -19.59 21.36
N GLU A 348 -2.63 -19.13 22.62
CA GLU A 348 -2.39 -19.96 23.81
C GLU A 348 -3.51 -20.99 24.01
N ASP A 349 -4.77 -20.59 23.83
CA ASP A 349 -5.93 -21.51 23.91
C ASP A 349 -5.84 -22.61 22.84
N ALA A 350 -5.50 -22.24 21.60
CA ALA A 350 -5.27 -23.20 20.52
C ALA A 350 -4.14 -24.19 20.85
N GLU A 351 -3.05 -23.73 21.48
CA GLU A 351 -1.94 -24.60 21.90
C GLU A 351 -2.41 -25.62 22.97
N SER A 352 -3.19 -25.15 23.94
CA SER A 352 -3.78 -26.00 24.99
C SER A 352 -4.72 -27.05 24.40
N ASP A 353 -5.62 -26.65 23.51
CA ASP A 353 -6.60 -27.57 22.92
C ASP A 353 -5.95 -28.58 21.96
N LEU A 354 -4.90 -28.20 21.23
CA LEU A 354 -4.07 -29.13 20.46
C LEU A 354 -3.39 -30.17 21.37
N PHE A 355 -2.87 -29.73 22.52
CA PHE A 355 -2.24 -30.62 23.49
C PHE A 355 -3.25 -31.61 24.11
N GLU A 356 -4.47 -31.16 24.40
CA GLU A 356 -5.55 -32.00 24.92
C GLU A 356 -6.20 -32.88 23.84
N GLY A 357 -5.86 -32.67 22.57
CA GLY A 357 -6.41 -33.40 21.43
C GLY A 357 -7.83 -32.96 21.04
N LYS A 358 -8.28 -31.79 21.51
CA LYS A 358 -9.56 -31.17 21.17
C LYS A 358 -9.44 -30.46 19.82
N LYS A 359 -9.51 -31.27 18.77
CA LYS A 359 -9.32 -30.81 17.39
C LYS A 359 -10.26 -29.67 16.98
N ASP A 360 -11.54 -29.77 17.31
CA ASP A 360 -12.54 -28.80 16.85
C ASP A 360 -12.36 -27.45 17.56
N ASP A 361 -12.09 -27.47 18.87
CA ASP A 361 -11.81 -26.27 19.67
C ASP A 361 -10.50 -25.60 19.22
N ALA A 362 -9.44 -26.38 18.99
CA ALA A 362 -8.18 -25.88 18.44
C ALA A 362 -8.35 -25.18 17.09
N VAL A 363 -9.13 -25.76 16.16
CA VAL A 363 -9.40 -25.14 14.85
C VAL A 363 -10.17 -23.82 14.99
N LEU A 364 -11.05 -23.72 15.99
CA LEU A 364 -11.81 -22.53 16.30
C LEU A 364 -10.89 -21.42 16.81
N ASP A 365 -10.04 -21.71 17.78
CA ASP A 365 -9.10 -20.73 18.33
C ASP A 365 -8.05 -20.30 17.30
N GLN A 366 -7.57 -21.23 16.46
CA GLN A 366 -6.72 -20.89 15.31
C GLN A 366 -7.40 -19.93 14.34
N SER A 367 -8.73 -20.05 14.15
CA SER A 367 -9.50 -19.14 13.31
C SER A 367 -9.65 -17.75 13.95
N LYS A 368 -9.75 -17.66 15.28
CA LYS A 368 -9.72 -16.37 15.99
C LYS A 368 -8.37 -15.66 15.81
N VAL A 369 -7.26 -16.38 15.93
CA VAL A 369 -5.92 -15.83 15.67
C VAL A 369 -5.85 -15.23 14.27
N ILE A 370 -6.33 -15.95 13.24
CA ILE A 370 -6.37 -15.45 11.85
C ILE A 370 -7.24 -14.19 11.74
N GLY A 371 -8.42 -14.18 12.37
CA GLY A 371 -9.33 -13.03 12.35
C GLY A 371 -8.73 -11.78 12.98
N SER A 372 -8.13 -11.89 14.16
CA SER A 372 -7.47 -10.78 14.85
C SER A 372 -6.26 -10.27 14.06
N LEU A 373 -5.43 -11.18 13.52
CA LEU A 373 -4.31 -10.80 12.66
C LEU A 373 -4.78 -10.12 11.36
N ALA A 374 -5.89 -10.54 10.77
CA ALA A 374 -6.44 -9.90 9.58
C ALA A 374 -6.90 -8.46 9.88
N GLN A 375 -7.50 -8.23 11.04
CA GLN A 375 -7.88 -6.88 11.49
C GLN A 375 -6.66 -6.02 11.81
N ILE A 376 -5.60 -6.60 12.40
CA ILE A 376 -4.30 -5.90 12.58
C ILE A 376 -3.72 -5.53 11.21
N ALA A 377 -3.71 -6.45 10.24
CA ALA A 377 -3.25 -6.16 8.88
C ALA A 377 -4.05 -5.00 8.27
N GLU A 378 -5.36 -4.99 8.45
CA GLU A 378 -6.23 -3.90 7.98
C GLU A 378 -5.93 -2.57 8.66
N GLN A 379 -5.76 -2.54 9.98
CA GLN A 379 -5.38 -1.31 10.71
C GLN A 379 -4.00 -0.80 10.31
N LEU A 380 -3.06 -1.70 10.01
CA LEU A 380 -1.75 -1.34 9.48
C LEU A 380 -1.82 -0.89 8.01
N GLU A 381 -2.75 -1.40 7.19
CA GLU A 381 -2.99 -0.98 5.81
C GLU A 381 -3.73 0.37 5.73
N SER A 382 -4.68 0.61 6.62
CA SER A 382 -5.46 1.84 6.69
C SER A 382 -4.61 2.98 7.27
N ASN A 383 -4.47 4.06 6.49
CA ASN A 383 -3.57 5.19 6.81
C ASN A 383 -4.31 6.38 7.43
N ALA A 384 -5.51 6.17 7.95
CA ALA A 384 -6.22 7.16 8.75
C ALA A 384 -6.30 6.63 10.19
N PRO A 385 -6.28 7.50 11.23
CA PRO A 385 -6.96 7.14 12.46
C PRO A 385 -8.37 6.79 12.03
N SER A 386 -8.69 5.49 12.03
CA SER A 386 -10.03 5.07 11.71
C SER A 386 -10.87 5.62 12.86
N ALA A 387 -11.63 6.68 12.58
CA ALA A 387 -12.90 6.83 13.27
C ALA A 387 -13.55 5.44 13.18
N PRO A 388 -14.03 4.89 14.30
CA PRO A 388 -14.44 3.49 14.39
C PRO A 388 -15.43 3.23 13.26
N SER A 389 -14.97 2.51 12.23
CA SER A 389 -15.81 2.17 11.08
C SER A 389 -16.55 0.90 11.48
N ASP A 390 -17.55 1.06 12.34
CA ASP A 390 -18.56 0.05 12.68
C ASP A 390 -19.47 -0.28 11.47
N LYS A 391 -18.99 -0.12 10.23
CA LYS A 391 -19.76 -0.41 9.01
C LYS A 391 -19.84 -1.92 8.82
N SER A 392 -21.07 -2.42 8.74
CA SER A 392 -21.38 -3.82 8.42
C SER A 392 -21.02 -4.17 6.97
N ALA A 393 -20.95 -5.47 6.65
CA ALA A 393 -20.75 -5.93 5.28
C ALA A 393 -21.84 -5.42 4.32
N ALA A 394 -23.06 -5.19 4.83
CA ALA A 394 -24.17 -4.64 4.06
C ALA A 394 -23.97 -3.15 3.72
N GLU A 395 -23.51 -2.34 4.67
CA GLU A 395 -23.22 -0.92 4.44
C GLU A 395 -22.03 -0.73 3.49
N LEU A 396 -20.99 -1.58 3.62
CA LEU A 396 -19.87 -1.58 2.67
C LEU A 396 -20.30 -2.02 1.26
N ALA A 397 -21.30 -2.91 1.14
CA ALA A 397 -21.86 -3.29 -0.15
C ALA A 397 -22.59 -2.13 -0.84
N GLU A 398 -23.29 -1.29 -0.06
CA GLU A 398 -23.91 -0.05 -0.57
C GLU A 398 -22.85 0.95 -1.04
N ASP A 399 -21.77 1.14 -0.27
CA ASP A 399 -20.64 1.98 -0.68
C ASP A 399 -20.00 1.47 -1.99
N VAL A 400 -19.83 0.16 -2.14
CA VAL A 400 -19.32 -0.46 -3.38
C VAL A 400 -20.24 -0.16 -4.57
N GLN A 401 -21.56 -0.27 -4.40
CA GLN A 401 -22.51 0.03 -5.47
C GLN A 401 -22.47 1.51 -5.86
N GLN A 402 -22.33 2.42 -4.90
CA GLN A 402 -22.20 3.85 -5.18
C GLN A 402 -20.92 4.16 -5.95
N LEU A 403 -19.78 3.56 -5.57
CA LEU A 403 -18.51 3.71 -6.27
C LEU A 403 -18.54 3.09 -7.68
N GLU A 404 -19.23 1.96 -7.87
CA GLU A 404 -19.44 1.36 -9.20
C GLU A 404 -20.28 2.28 -10.11
N GLN A 405 -21.36 2.87 -9.59
CA GLN A 405 -22.16 3.83 -10.34
C GLN A 405 -21.34 5.06 -10.72
N LEU A 406 -20.56 5.60 -9.80
CA LEU A 406 -19.67 6.72 -10.08
C LEU A 406 -18.60 6.37 -11.13
N ALA A 407 -18.04 5.16 -11.08
CA ALA A 407 -17.08 4.70 -12.07
C ALA A 407 -17.70 4.67 -13.48
N ASP A 408 -18.90 4.10 -13.63
CA ASP A 408 -19.63 4.05 -14.90
C ASP A 408 -19.96 5.46 -15.42
N GLU A 409 -20.35 6.36 -14.51
CA GLU A 409 -20.64 7.77 -14.83
C GLU A 409 -19.41 8.53 -15.32
N LEU A 410 -18.26 8.33 -14.68
CA LEU A 410 -17.00 8.92 -15.13
C LEU A 410 -16.51 8.31 -16.44
N ASP A 411 -16.82 7.04 -16.72
CA ASP A 411 -16.52 6.41 -18.01
C ASP A 411 -17.33 7.01 -19.17
N GLU A 412 -18.60 7.31 -18.93
CA GLU A 412 -19.45 8.04 -19.86
C GLU A 412 -18.85 9.44 -20.15
N VAL A 413 -18.49 10.17 -19.09
CA VAL A 413 -17.86 11.50 -19.18
C VAL A 413 -16.52 11.43 -19.92
N ALA A 414 -15.68 10.44 -19.63
CA ALA A 414 -14.40 10.25 -20.32
C ALA A 414 -14.58 9.97 -21.82
N THR A 415 -15.63 9.25 -22.19
CA THR A 415 -15.95 8.98 -23.61
C THR A 415 -16.40 10.24 -24.33
N GLN A 416 -17.25 11.06 -23.68
CA GLN A 416 -17.66 12.36 -24.20
C GLN A 416 -16.46 13.31 -24.35
N GLN A 417 -15.56 13.37 -23.35
CA GLN A 417 -14.37 14.21 -23.39
C GLN A 417 -13.39 13.78 -24.50
N LYS A 418 -13.21 12.48 -24.76
CA LYS A 418 -12.42 12.00 -25.91
C LYS A 418 -12.95 12.55 -27.23
N ALA A 419 -14.28 12.62 -27.38
CA ALA A 419 -14.89 13.20 -28.56
C ALA A 419 -14.67 14.72 -28.65
N VAL A 420 -14.62 15.44 -27.52
CA VAL A 420 -14.24 16.86 -27.48
C VAL A 420 -12.80 17.07 -27.96
N VAL A 421 -11.86 16.26 -27.47
CA VAL A 421 -10.43 16.35 -27.85
C VAL A 421 -10.25 16.16 -29.36
N GLU A 422 -10.94 15.19 -29.96
CA GLU A 422 -10.91 15.01 -31.42
C GLU A 422 -11.58 16.17 -32.14
N GLN A 423 -12.74 16.63 -31.69
CA GLN A 423 -13.46 17.72 -32.33
C GLN A 423 -12.74 19.08 -32.21
N ALA A 424 -11.95 19.30 -31.16
CA ALA A 424 -11.15 20.50 -30.95
C ALA A 424 -10.04 20.68 -32.01
N LYS A 425 -9.67 19.59 -32.71
CA LYS A 425 -8.74 19.65 -33.85
C LYS A 425 -9.38 20.29 -35.07
N ASP A 426 -10.67 20.06 -35.27
CA ASP A 426 -11.38 20.40 -36.51
C ASP A 426 -12.29 21.63 -36.39
N ASP A 427 -13.00 21.79 -35.26
CA ASP A 427 -14.01 22.84 -35.06
C ASP A 427 -14.12 23.20 -33.57
N ALA A 428 -13.46 24.30 -33.19
CA ALA A 428 -13.48 24.81 -31.82
C ALA A 428 -14.89 25.21 -31.34
N GLY A 429 -15.78 25.64 -32.25
CA GLY A 429 -17.14 26.02 -31.90
C GLY A 429 -18.00 24.82 -31.49
N LYS A 430 -17.89 23.71 -32.22
CA LYS A 430 -18.56 22.44 -31.86
C LYS A 430 -17.93 21.80 -30.63
N ALA A 431 -16.60 21.78 -30.55
CA ALA A 431 -15.88 21.26 -29.39
C ALA A 431 -16.28 22.01 -28.11
N LYS A 432 -16.49 23.33 -28.18
CA LYS A 432 -17.02 24.11 -27.05
C LYS A 432 -18.38 23.61 -26.56
N GLN A 433 -19.34 23.37 -27.47
CA GLN A 433 -20.67 22.89 -27.10
C GLN A 433 -20.60 21.52 -26.42
N MET A 434 -19.76 20.63 -26.94
CA MET A 434 -19.52 19.31 -26.35
C MET A 434 -18.80 19.42 -25.00
N GLN A 435 -17.87 20.37 -24.82
CA GLN A 435 -17.20 20.62 -23.56
C GLN A 435 -18.15 21.17 -22.49
N GLU A 436 -19.08 22.04 -22.86
CA GLU A 436 -20.15 22.53 -21.97
C GLU A 436 -21.05 21.38 -21.51
N GLU A 437 -21.35 20.43 -22.39
CA GLU A 437 -22.09 19.21 -22.07
C GLU A 437 -21.30 18.31 -21.11
N VAL A 438 -20.01 18.08 -21.37
CA VAL A 438 -19.11 17.35 -20.45
C VAL A 438 -19.07 17.99 -19.06
N ALA A 439 -18.86 19.31 -18.98
CA ALA A 439 -18.79 20.02 -17.71
C ALA A 439 -20.12 19.92 -16.93
N LYS A 440 -21.24 19.97 -17.65
CA LYS A 440 -22.57 19.81 -17.07
C LYS A 440 -22.79 18.38 -16.57
N THR A 441 -22.51 17.37 -17.38
CA THR A 441 -22.67 15.96 -17.02
C THR A 441 -21.77 15.59 -15.84
N LEU A 442 -20.52 16.08 -15.82
CA LEU A 442 -19.61 15.92 -14.71
C LEU A 442 -20.12 16.62 -13.45
N ALA A 443 -20.75 17.80 -13.56
CA ALA A 443 -21.36 18.48 -12.41
C ALA A 443 -22.57 17.73 -11.86
N GLU A 444 -23.52 17.34 -12.71
CA GLU A 444 -24.79 16.70 -12.31
C GLU A 444 -24.58 15.31 -11.70
N LYS A 445 -23.74 14.47 -12.33
CA LYS A 445 -23.53 13.08 -11.89
C LYS A 445 -22.72 12.95 -10.60
N THR A 446 -21.97 13.98 -10.22
CA THR A 446 -21.10 13.95 -9.04
C THR A 446 -21.58 14.86 -7.90
N GLN A 447 -22.80 15.40 -7.96
CA GLN A 447 -23.23 16.48 -7.05
C GLN A 447 -23.75 16.02 -5.67
N GLU A 448 -23.94 14.73 -5.43
CA GLU A 448 -24.58 14.24 -4.19
C GLU A 448 -23.99 12.92 -3.65
N GLN A 449 -22.82 12.51 -4.14
CA GLN A 449 -22.18 11.27 -3.66
C GLN A 449 -21.25 11.59 -2.49
N GLU A 450 -21.47 10.95 -1.34
CA GLU A 450 -20.51 10.94 -0.24
C GLU A 450 -19.32 10.07 -0.66
N VAL A 451 -18.25 10.71 -1.13
CA VAL A 451 -17.03 10.04 -1.59
C VAL A 451 -15.85 10.49 -0.75
N SER A 452 -14.74 9.74 -0.78
CA SER A 452 -13.57 10.16 -0.03
C SER A 452 -13.05 11.52 -0.49
N PRO A 453 -12.34 12.26 0.41
CA PRO A 453 -11.71 13.53 0.04
C PRO A 453 -10.76 13.43 -1.16
N VAL A 454 -10.22 12.24 -1.45
CA VAL A 454 -9.34 12.00 -2.60
C VAL A 454 -10.14 12.03 -3.90
N ILE A 455 -11.28 11.34 -3.94
CA ILE A 455 -12.20 11.36 -5.08
C ILE A 455 -12.79 12.77 -5.25
N GLU A 456 -13.21 13.41 -4.16
CA GLU A 456 -13.73 14.78 -4.20
C GLU A 456 -12.73 15.76 -4.82
N ALA A 457 -11.46 15.70 -4.40
CA ALA A 457 -10.39 16.54 -4.95
C ALA A 457 -10.15 16.28 -6.44
N ALA A 458 -10.11 15.01 -6.85
CA ALA A 458 -9.90 14.65 -8.25
C ALA A 458 -11.07 15.06 -9.16
N ILE A 459 -12.31 14.93 -8.68
CA ILE A 459 -13.52 15.39 -9.39
C ILE A 459 -13.53 16.92 -9.46
N ALA A 460 -13.16 17.62 -8.38
CA ALA A 460 -13.09 19.08 -8.36
C ALA A 460 -12.07 19.60 -9.40
N GLU A 461 -10.89 18.97 -9.48
CA GLU A 461 -9.88 19.29 -10.48
C GLU A 461 -10.39 19.05 -11.90
N ALA A 462 -11.08 17.93 -12.15
CA ALA A 462 -11.68 17.65 -13.46
C ALA A 462 -12.74 18.69 -13.85
N LYS A 463 -13.55 19.17 -12.88
CA LYS A 463 -14.53 20.25 -13.09
C LYS A 463 -13.86 21.58 -13.43
N GLU A 464 -12.81 21.93 -12.71
CA GLU A 464 -12.05 23.15 -12.95
C GLU A 464 -11.41 23.13 -14.35
N ASN A 465 -10.75 22.03 -14.72
CA ASN A 465 -10.14 21.89 -16.03
C ASN A 465 -11.18 21.93 -17.16
N ALA A 466 -12.35 21.32 -16.98
CA ALA A 466 -13.44 21.39 -17.95
C ALA A 466 -13.97 22.83 -18.16
N GLN A 467 -14.01 23.64 -17.10
CA GLN A 467 -14.37 25.06 -17.19
C GLN A 467 -13.30 25.86 -17.94
N GLN A 468 -12.03 25.68 -17.59
CA GLN A 468 -10.91 26.34 -18.27
C GLN A 468 -10.84 25.95 -19.76
N ALA A 469 -11.10 24.68 -20.10
CA ALA A 469 -11.17 24.21 -21.48
C ALA A 469 -12.32 24.87 -22.25
N THR A 470 -13.48 25.08 -21.61
CA THR A 470 -14.62 25.78 -22.21
C THR A 470 -14.27 27.23 -22.56
N GLU A 471 -13.56 27.94 -21.67
CA GLU A 471 -13.12 29.31 -21.91
C GLU A 471 -12.12 29.39 -23.06
N LYS A 472 -11.10 28.53 -23.06
CA LYS A 472 -10.08 28.48 -24.12
C LYS A 472 -10.68 28.10 -25.48
N LEU A 473 -11.62 27.15 -25.52
CA LEU A 473 -12.37 26.81 -26.74
C LEU A 473 -13.25 27.96 -27.25
N GLN A 474 -13.82 28.76 -26.34
CA GLN A 474 -14.57 29.96 -26.69
C GLN A 474 -13.70 31.03 -27.34
N ASP A 475 -12.50 31.25 -26.82
CA ASP A 475 -11.58 32.24 -27.37
C ASP A 475 -11.00 31.80 -28.71
N ALA A 476 -10.71 30.50 -28.88
CA ALA A 476 -10.36 29.90 -30.16
C ALA A 476 -11.49 30.02 -31.20
N ALA A 477 -12.76 29.87 -30.79
CA ALA A 477 -13.90 30.03 -31.69
C ALA A 477 -14.10 31.50 -32.16
N LYS A 478 -13.68 32.48 -31.35
CA LYS A 478 -13.78 33.92 -31.69
C LYS A 478 -12.61 34.42 -32.54
N GLN A 479 -11.45 33.79 -32.43
CA GLN A 479 -10.22 34.22 -33.09
C GLN A 479 -9.77 33.19 -34.13
N ALA A 480 -9.84 33.53 -35.42
CA ALA A 480 -9.40 32.65 -36.52
C ALA A 480 -7.86 32.58 -36.65
N GLN A 481 -7.14 32.50 -35.53
CA GLN A 481 -5.69 32.41 -35.45
C GLN A 481 -5.25 31.03 -34.95
N PRO A 482 -4.07 30.53 -35.38
CA PRO A 482 -3.61 29.18 -35.06
C PRO A 482 -3.09 28.97 -33.63
N GLU A 483 -2.71 30.04 -32.90
CA GLU A 483 -2.27 29.91 -31.49
C GLU A 483 -3.42 29.59 -30.51
N PRO A 484 -4.54 30.33 -30.52
CA PRO A 484 -5.72 30.00 -29.70
C PRO A 484 -6.21 28.56 -29.88
N GLN A 485 -6.07 28.01 -31.09
CA GLN A 485 -6.51 26.66 -31.40
C GLN A 485 -5.64 25.56 -30.78
N LYS A 486 -4.33 25.80 -30.63
CA LYS A 486 -3.44 24.87 -29.92
C LYS A 486 -3.67 24.89 -28.41
N GLU A 487 -3.83 26.08 -27.84
CA GLU A 487 -4.13 26.22 -26.41
C GLU A 487 -5.47 25.59 -26.03
N SER A 488 -6.46 25.67 -26.93
CA SER A 488 -7.75 25.00 -26.72
C SER A 488 -7.68 23.47 -26.80
N GLN A 489 -6.80 22.93 -27.66
CA GLN A 489 -6.56 21.48 -27.74
C GLN A 489 -5.87 20.97 -26.48
N GLN A 490 -4.83 21.68 -26.02
CA GLN A 490 -4.12 21.33 -24.79
C GLN A 490 -5.05 21.33 -23.58
N ALA A 491 -5.92 22.32 -23.45
CA ALA A 491 -6.88 22.36 -22.34
C ALA A 491 -7.91 21.23 -22.37
N ALA A 492 -8.35 20.80 -23.56
CA ALA A 492 -9.21 19.64 -23.71
C ALA A 492 -8.49 18.34 -23.33
N GLU A 493 -7.20 18.20 -23.65
CA GLU A 493 -6.34 17.08 -23.26
C GLU A 493 -6.07 17.07 -21.74
N GLU A 494 -5.80 18.23 -21.13
CA GLU A 494 -5.64 18.38 -19.67
C GLU A 494 -6.92 17.97 -18.92
N THR A 495 -8.09 18.35 -19.45
CA THR A 495 -9.38 17.90 -18.91
C THR A 495 -9.54 16.39 -19.01
N GLN A 496 -9.15 15.78 -20.13
CA GLN A 496 -9.16 14.32 -20.28
C GLN A 496 -8.27 13.64 -19.24
N GLN A 497 -7.06 14.15 -19.02
CA GLN A 497 -6.15 13.60 -18.03
C GLN A 497 -6.70 13.72 -16.60
N ALA A 498 -7.35 14.83 -16.25
CA ALA A 498 -7.98 14.99 -14.95
C ALA A 498 -9.16 14.03 -14.74
N ILE A 499 -9.98 13.78 -15.77
CA ILE A 499 -11.06 12.78 -15.70
C ILE A 499 -10.49 11.36 -15.52
N GLU A 500 -9.43 10.98 -16.24
CA GLU A 500 -8.81 9.65 -16.04
C GLU A 500 -8.15 9.51 -14.66
N ARG A 501 -7.64 10.61 -14.07
CA ARG A 501 -7.16 10.62 -12.68
C ARG A 501 -8.30 10.45 -11.66
N ALA A 502 -9.44 11.10 -11.88
CA ALA A 502 -10.64 10.88 -11.06
C ALA A 502 -11.12 9.42 -11.14
N LYS A 503 -11.12 8.82 -12.34
CA LYS A 503 -11.44 7.40 -12.51
C LYS A 503 -10.48 6.48 -11.76
N ALA A 504 -9.17 6.72 -11.88
CA ALA A 504 -8.17 5.92 -11.19
C ALA A 504 -8.33 6.00 -9.66
N ALA A 505 -8.71 7.17 -9.12
CA ALA A 505 -9.01 7.33 -7.70
C ALA A 505 -10.25 6.52 -7.28
N VAL A 506 -11.34 6.56 -8.06
CA VAL A 506 -12.55 5.77 -7.82
C VAL A 506 -12.27 4.27 -7.91
N GLU A 507 -11.53 3.81 -8.91
CA GLU A 507 -11.16 2.40 -9.06
C GLU A 507 -10.31 1.90 -7.87
N ALA A 508 -9.37 2.72 -7.39
CA ALA A 508 -8.53 2.39 -6.25
C ALA A 508 -9.37 2.26 -4.96
N GLU A 509 -10.30 3.20 -4.73
CA GLU A 509 -11.18 3.16 -3.58
C GLU A 509 -12.17 2.00 -3.65
N LEU A 510 -12.77 1.76 -4.82
CA LEU A 510 -13.64 0.60 -5.07
C LEU A 510 -12.92 -0.71 -4.77
N ALA A 511 -11.67 -0.86 -5.21
CA ALA A 511 -10.86 -2.05 -4.90
C ALA A 511 -10.55 -2.17 -3.40
N ASP A 512 -10.42 -1.07 -2.67
CA ASP A 512 -10.23 -1.06 -1.21
C ASP A 512 -11.52 -1.42 -0.48
N THR A 513 -12.64 -0.77 -0.82
CA THR A 513 -13.96 -1.01 -0.21
C THR A 513 -14.45 -2.43 -0.47
N LYS A 514 -14.23 -3.00 -1.67
CA LYS A 514 -14.51 -4.43 -1.93
C LYS A 514 -13.67 -5.36 -1.06
N ARG A 515 -12.40 -5.04 -0.82
CA ARG A 515 -11.54 -5.82 0.08
C ARG A 515 -12.06 -5.74 1.52
N LYS A 516 -12.45 -4.55 2.00
CA LYS A 516 -13.07 -4.35 3.31
C LYS A 516 -14.38 -5.13 3.45
N GLN A 517 -15.25 -5.03 2.45
CA GLN A 517 -16.53 -5.75 2.43
C GLN A 517 -16.31 -7.26 2.60
N LEU A 518 -15.39 -7.84 1.82
CA LEU A 518 -15.08 -9.27 1.90
C LEU A 518 -14.46 -9.65 3.26
N ALA A 519 -13.57 -8.82 3.81
CA ALA A 519 -12.97 -9.08 5.12
C ALA A 519 -14.04 -9.07 6.24
N VAL A 520 -14.94 -8.09 6.24
CA VAL A 520 -16.05 -8.00 7.19
C VAL A 520 -17.05 -9.13 6.99
N GLU A 521 -17.39 -9.48 5.75
CA GLU A 521 -18.28 -10.60 5.44
C GLU A 521 -17.70 -11.94 5.94
N ILE A 522 -16.40 -12.18 5.74
CA ILE A 522 -15.72 -13.37 6.28
C ILE A 522 -15.77 -13.36 7.81
N GLY A 523 -15.54 -12.22 8.46
CA GLY A 523 -15.63 -12.09 9.91
C GLY A 523 -17.05 -12.28 10.47
N GLU A 524 -18.07 -11.74 9.79
CA GLU A 524 -19.48 -11.95 10.14
C GLU A 524 -19.91 -13.40 9.93
N LEU A 525 -19.48 -14.04 8.84
CA LEU A 525 -19.73 -15.46 8.58
C LEU A 525 -19.04 -16.36 9.60
N ALA A 526 -17.82 -16.01 10.04
CA ALA A 526 -17.13 -16.71 11.12
C ALA A 526 -17.90 -16.62 12.44
N ARG A 527 -18.39 -15.42 12.81
CA ARG A 527 -19.24 -15.23 13.99
C ARG A 527 -20.59 -15.94 13.88
N ALA A 528 -21.20 -15.98 12.69
CA ALA A 528 -22.44 -16.71 12.46
C ALA A 528 -22.23 -18.23 12.56
N ALA A 529 -21.10 -18.74 12.06
CA ALA A 529 -20.69 -20.12 12.22
C ALA A 529 -20.47 -20.47 13.70
N GLU A 530 -19.80 -19.59 14.47
CA GLU A 530 -19.62 -19.73 15.92
C GLU A 530 -20.95 -19.84 16.67
N VAL A 531 -21.93 -18.96 16.37
CA VAL A 531 -23.26 -19.02 17.01
C VAL A 531 -23.96 -20.33 16.67
N LEU A 532 -23.91 -20.78 15.42
CA LEU A 532 -24.53 -22.04 15.00
C LEU A 532 -23.86 -23.25 15.67
N GLU A 533 -22.54 -23.24 15.80
CA GLU A 533 -21.77 -24.32 16.40
C GLU A 533 -21.95 -24.37 17.93
N ARG A 534 -21.97 -23.21 18.60
CA ARG A 534 -22.31 -23.12 20.02
C ARG A 534 -23.74 -23.61 20.27
N THR A 535 -24.69 -23.19 19.44
CA THR A 535 -26.08 -23.67 19.55
C THR A 535 -26.17 -25.17 19.30
N ALA A 536 -25.38 -25.73 18.38
CA ALA A 536 -25.31 -27.17 18.14
C ALA A 536 -24.64 -27.93 19.31
N ALA A 537 -23.62 -27.36 19.93
CA ALA A 537 -22.97 -27.92 21.12
C ALA A 537 -23.90 -27.90 22.35
N GLU A 538 -24.63 -26.80 22.57
CA GLU A 538 -25.68 -26.67 23.58
C GLU A 538 -26.79 -27.71 23.33
N GLN A 539 -27.22 -27.91 22.08
CA GLN A 539 -28.20 -28.95 21.73
C GLN A 539 -27.67 -30.37 21.99
N LYS A 540 -26.39 -30.65 21.71
CA LYS A 540 -25.77 -31.94 22.03
C LYS A 540 -25.68 -32.16 23.55
N GLN A 541 -25.36 -31.11 24.33
CA GLN A 541 -25.35 -31.19 25.79
C GLN A 541 -26.74 -31.48 26.34
N ILE A 542 -27.77 -30.75 25.89
CA ILE A 542 -29.16 -30.99 26.27
C ILE A 542 -29.60 -32.41 25.87
N ALA A 543 -29.23 -32.90 24.68
CA ALA A 543 -29.55 -34.26 24.25
C ALA A 543 -28.86 -35.33 25.11
N ASN A 544 -27.60 -35.10 25.53
CA ASN A 544 -26.87 -35.99 26.43
C ASN A 544 -27.44 -35.97 27.85
N GLU A 545 -27.85 -34.80 28.37
CA GLU A 545 -28.52 -34.68 29.67
C GLU A 545 -29.88 -35.39 29.68
N ILE A 546 -30.65 -35.30 28.58
CA ILE A 546 -31.91 -36.04 28.41
C ILE A 546 -31.65 -37.55 28.32
N ALA A 547 -30.59 -37.99 27.65
CA ALA A 547 -30.21 -39.40 27.57
C ALA A 547 -29.79 -39.96 28.94
N GLN A 548 -29.03 -39.19 29.72
CA GLN A 548 -28.60 -39.58 31.07
C GLN A 548 -29.75 -39.57 32.08
N THR A 549 -30.66 -38.60 32.01
CA THR A 549 -31.86 -38.57 32.86
C THR A 549 -32.93 -39.58 32.45
N GLY A 550 -32.95 -40.03 31.19
CA GLY A 550 -33.82 -41.10 30.70
C GLY A 550 -33.35 -42.52 31.06
N GLU A 551 -32.08 -42.70 31.46
CA GLU A 551 -31.56 -43.99 31.96
C GLU A 551 -31.73 -44.17 33.48
N ASP A 552 -32.00 -43.09 34.22
CA ASP A 552 -32.20 -43.13 35.69
C ASP A 552 -33.68 -43.27 36.12
N ASP A 553 -34.63 -43.29 35.17
CA ASP A 553 -36.05 -43.54 35.44
C ASP A 553 -36.47 -44.92 34.87
N GLU A 554 -35.83 -45.97 35.37
CA GLU A 554 -36.43 -47.31 35.41
C GLU A 554 -37.51 -47.28 36.52
N PRO A 555 -38.81 -47.29 36.19
CA PRO A 555 -39.83 -47.17 37.22
C PRO A 555 -39.80 -48.42 38.08
N ALA A 556 -39.44 -48.22 39.36
CA ALA A 556 -39.61 -49.19 40.42
C ALA A 556 -41.03 -49.74 40.35
N ALA A 557 -41.12 -51.03 40.06
CA ALA A 557 -42.34 -51.79 40.13
C ALA A 557 -42.89 -51.74 41.56
N GLU A 558 -43.97 -50.99 41.77
CA GLU A 558 -44.90 -51.23 42.88
C GLU A 558 -46.29 -51.63 42.36
N PRO A 559 -46.98 -52.52 43.09
CA PRO A 559 -47.99 -53.41 42.52
C PRO A 559 -49.37 -52.78 42.43
N ALA A 560 -50.15 -53.36 41.53
CA ALA A 560 -51.57 -53.14 41.30
C ALA A 560 -52.39 -52.83 42.58
N GLY A 561 -52.99 -51.64 42.59
CA GLY A 561 -54.06 -51.23 43.49
C GLY A 561 -55.20 -50.64 42.68
N THR A 562 -56.27 -51.40 42.58
CA THR A 562 -57.52 -51.12 41.86
C THR A 562 -58.32 -49.96 42.45
N ASP A 563 -59.00 -49.25 41.55
CA ASP A 563 -60.44 -48.91 41.57
C ASP A 563 -60.90 -47.47 41.83
N GLN A 564 -61.84 -47.07 40.95
CA GLN A 564 -62.99 -46.16 41.12
C GLN A 564 -62.75 -44.63 41.10
N THR A 565 -63.12 -43.95 39.98
CA THR A 565 -64.39 -43.17 39.76
C THR A 565 -64.51 -41.95 40.69
N GLU A 566 -64.55 -40.70 40.24
CA GLU A 566 -65.65 -40.02 39.51
C GLU A 566 -65.20 -38.56 39.14
N PRO A 567 -65.88 -37.87 38.21
CA PRO A 567 -65.55 -36.51 37.76
C PRO A 567 -66.40 -35.43 38.46
N ALA A 568 -66.01 -34.16 38.28
CA ALA A 568 -66.86 -32.98 38.02
C ALA A 568 -66.53 -31.71 38.84
N GLN A 569 -66.64 -30.60 38.10
CA GLN A 569 -67.10 -29.26 38.52
C GLN A 569 -66.14 -28.38 39.33
N ASP A 570 -65.74 -27.21 38.83
CA ASP A 570 -66.50 -25.97 38.54
C ASP A 570 -66.32 -24.98 39.68
N ASP A 571 -66.35 -23.70 39.31
CA ASP A 571 -66.48 -22.51 40.14
C ASP A 571 -65.24 -21.82 40.76
N THR A 572 -65.05 -20.60 40.23
CA THR A 572 -64.79 -19.31 40.92
C THR A 572 -63.54 -19.15 41.77
N ASP A 573 -62.62 -18.26 41.37
CA ASP A 573 -62.69 -16.82 41.69
C ASP A 573 -61.41 -16.10 41.22
N MET A 574 -61.58 -15.07 40.39
CA MET A 574 -60.76 -13.85 40.44
C MET A 574 -61.44 -12.90 41.47
N PRO A 575 -60.90 -11.75 41.94
CA PRO A 575 -59.70 -11.01 41.49
C PRO A 575 -58.88 -10.38 42.65
N GLN A 576 -57.77 -9.71 42.30
CA GLN A 576 -57.35 -8.36 42.75
C GLN A 576 -55.88 -8.20 42.32
N GLY A 577 -55.55 -7.29 41.41
CA GLY A 577 -55.47 -5.86 41.69
C GLY A 577 -54.15 -5.62 42.43
N SER A 578 -53.14 -5.02 41.85
CA SER A 578 -53.09 -3.60 41.54
C SER A 578 -51.67 -3.27 41.06
N ASP A 579 -51.60 -2.28 40.15
CA ASP A 579 -50.67 -1.15 40.11
C ASP A 579 -49.16 -1.44 40.31
N ASP A 580 -48.25 -0.92 39.48
CA ASP A 580 -48.15 0.50 39.18
C ASP A 580 -47.27 0.76 37.94
N LYS A 581 -47.60 1.87 37.30
CA LYS A 581 -46.92 2.57 36.20
C LYS A 581 -45.48 2.91 36.62
N GLY A 582 -44.49 3.07 35.77
CA GLY A 582 -44.49 3.47 34.38
C GLY A 582 -43.42 4.55 34.22
N SER A 583 -42.54 4.36 33.24
CA SER A 583 -41.93 5.35 32.33
C SER A 583 -40.81 4.66 31.59
#